data_AF-A0A3B9PX27-F1
#
_entry.id   AF-A0A3B9PX27-F1
#
_cell.length_a   1.000
_cell.length_b   1.000
_cell.length_c   1.000
_cell.angle_alpha   90.00
_cell.angle_beta   90.00
_cell.angle_gamma   90.00
#
_symmetry.space_group_name_H-M   'P 1'
#
loop_
_entity.id
_entity.type
_entity.pdbx_description
1 polymer ?
#
loop_
_entity_poly.entity_id
_entity_poly.type
_entity_poly.pdbx_seq_one_letter_code
_entity_poly.pdbx_strand_id
1 'polypeptide(L)'
;MIVFYGPEVAEEFLGILSRDILRIWRLVDAIKSNRQDLVSEITVALYEGADDRAAFLSRINAYWDQATWRDFFIQYISMLNELILSIMEENYENEIRVFDRMGNLSVLMGNYMARGIIQSSFGQQFGPIPTD
;
A
#
# COMPACT_ATOMS: atom_id res chain seq x y z
N MET A 1 13.15 14.35 18.42
CA MET A 1 12.26 13.66 17.46
C MET A 1 11.61 12.51 18.21
N ILE A 2 10.28 12.42 18.24
CA ILE A 2 9.60 11.30 18.89
C ILE A 2 9.65 10.11 17.93
N VAL A 3 10.08 8.95 18.41
CA VAL A 3 10.11 7.69 17.66
C VAL A 3 8.85 6.91 18.03
N PHE A 4 7.98 6.60 17.06
CA PHE A 4 6.68 5.96 17.33
C PHE A 4 6.76 4.42 17.44
N TYR A 5 7.55 3.76 16.58
CA TYR A 5 7.52 2.30 16.43
C TYR A 5 8.88 1.60 16.64
N GLY A 6 9.96 2.36 16.84
CA GLY A 6 11.30 1.80 17.06
C GLY A 6 12.00 1.29 15.79
N PRO A 7 13.29 0.97 15.88
CA PRO A 7 14.12 0.57 14.74
C PRO A 7 13.74 -0.80 14.15
N GLU A 8 13.32 -1.76 14.98
CA GLU A 8 12.98 -3.12 14.52
C GLU A 8 11.75 -3.11 13.59
N VAL A 9 10.70 -2.38 13.97
CA VAL A 9 9.50 -2.20 13.12
C VAL A 9 9.84 -1.45 11.85
N ALA A 10 10.71 -0.44 11.93
CA ALA A 10 11.14 0.32 10.76
C ALA A 10 11.93 -0.55 9.77
N GLU A 11 12.80 -1.43 10.26
CA GLU A 11 13.57 -2.37 9.42
C GLU A 11 12.66 -3.40 8.73
N GLU A 12 11.70 -3.97 9.45
CA GLU A 12 10.72 -4.89 8.86
C GLU A 12 9.88 -4.20 7.77
N PHE A 13 9.41 -2.98 8.04
CA PHE A 13 8.63 -2.20 7.07
C PHE A 13 9.45 -1.83 5.84
N LEU A 14 10.71 -1.43 6.02
CA LEU A 14 11.64 -1.17 4.91
C LEU A 14 11.80 -2.42 4.03
N GLY A 15 11.92 -3.60 4.65
CA GLY A 15 12.01 -4.87 3.92
C GLY A 15 10.76 -5.16 3.10
N ILE A 16 9.57 -4.90 3.65
CA ILE A 16 8.29 -5.03 2.95
C ILE A 16 8.23 -4.11 1.73
N LEU A 17 8.48 -2.81 1.92
CA LEU A 17 8.44 -1.81 0.84
C LEU A 17 9.46 -2.12 -0.27
N SER A 18 10.66 -2.55 0.11
CA SER A 18 11.72 -2.91 -0.84
C SER A 18 11.31 -4.09 -1.71
N ARG A 19 10.66 -5.12 -1.13
CA ARG A 19 10.14 -6.26 -1.89
C ARG A 19 9.05 -5.84 -2.89
N ASP A 20 8.19 -4.90 -2.51
CA ASP A 20 7.11 -4.45 -3.38
C ASP A 20 7.59 -3.63 -4.55
N ILE A 21 8.52 -2.69 -4.32
CA ILE A 21 9.16 -1.92 -5.39
C ILE A 21 9.84 -2.87 -6.39
N LEU A 22 10.54 -3.89 -5.89
CA LEU A 22 11.19 -4.89 -6.74
C LEU A 22 10.18 -5.71 -7.56
N ARG A 23 9.03 -6.10 -6.97
CA ARG A 23 7.95 -6.79 -7.70
C ARG A 23 7.36 -5.92 -8.80
N ILE A 24 7.11 -4.64 -8.52
CA ILE A 24 6.58 -3.68 -9.51
C ILE A 24 7.58 -3.51 -10.66
N TRP A 25 8.87 -3.38 -10.35
CA TRP A 25 9.91 -3.31 -11.38
C TRP A 25 9.94 -4.58 -12.25
N ARG A 26 9.89 -5.77 -11.64
CA ARG A 26 9.82 -7.05 -12.36
C ARG A 26 8.56 -7.16 -13.22
N LEU A 27 7.42 -6.65 -12.76
CA LEU A 27 6.18 -6.62 -13.52
C LEU A 27 6.35 -5.80 -14.80
N VAL A 28 6.89 -4.59 -14.70
CA VAL A 28 7.14 -3.71 -15.85
C VAL A 28 8.11 -4.37 -16.84
N ASP A 29 9.17 -5.02 -16.35
CA ASP A 29 10.13 -5.74 -17.19
C ASP A 29 9.48 -6.93 -17.92
N ALA A 30 8.65 -7.71 -17.23
CA ALA A 30 7.92 -8.83 -17.82
C ALA A 30 6.95 -8.38 -18.91
N ILE A 31 6.23 -7.27 -18.69
CA ILE A 31 5.32 -6.66 -19.69
C ILE A 31 6.12 -6.24 -20.93
N LYS A 32 7.22 -5.50 -20.74
CA LYS A 32 8.10 -5.07 -21.84
C LYS A 32 8.68 -6.24 -22.64
N SER A 33 8.93 -7.36 -21.98
CA SER A 33 9.47 -8.58 -22.59
C SER A 33 8.39 -9.54 -23.13
N ASN A 34 7.11 -9.13 -23.10
CA ASN A 34 5.96 -9.94 -23.50
C ASN A 34 5.88 -11.32 -22.81
N ARG A 35 6.29 -11.39 -21.53
CA ARG A 35 6.33 -12.61 -20.71
C ARG A 35 5.04 -12.74 -19.90
N GLN A 36 3.95 -13.13 -20.56
CA GLN A 36 2.61 -13.21 -19.96
C GLN A 36 2.52 -14.17 -18.76
N ASP A 37 3.35 -15.24 -18.77
CA ASP A 37 3.52 -16.16 -17.64
C ASP A 37 3.98 -15.41 -16.37
N LEU A 38 5.02 -14.58 -16.52
CA LEU A 38 5.59 -13.81 -15.42
C LEU A 38 4.69 -12.66 -14.98
N VAL A 39 3.96 -12.04 -15.91
CA VAL A 39 2.97 -11.00 -15.58
C VAL A 39 1.93 -11.58 -14.62
N SER A 40 1.33 -12.73 -14.97
CA SER A 40 0.33 -13.37 -14.12
C SER A 40 0.88 -13.78 -12.76
N GLU A 41 2.07 -14.39 -12.72
CA GLU A 41 2.74 -14.80 -11.47
C GLU A 41 2.99 -13.60 -10.54
N ILE A 42 3.56 -12.51 -11.08
CA ILE A 42 3.91 -11.32 -10.30
C ILE A 42 2.66 -10.59 -9.82
N THR A 43 1.62 -10.49 -10.65
CA THR A 43 0.35 -9.88 -10.24
C THR A 43 -0.28 -10.62 -9.07
N VAL A 44 -0.30 -11.96 -9.08
CA VAL A 44 -0.77 -12.76 -7.94
C VAL A 44 0.08 -12.47 -6.70
N ALA A 45 1.41 -12.48 -6.82
CA ALA A 45 2.30 -12.22 -5.70
C ALA A 45 2.17 -10.79 -5.12
N LEU A 46 1.76 -9.79 -5.92
CA LEU A 46 1.46 -8.45 -5.45
C LEU A 46 0.21 -8.41 -4.57
N TYR A 47 -0.84 -9.13 -4.98
CA TYR A 47 -2.09 -9.26 -4.24
C TYR A 47 -1.92 -10.09 -2.97
N GLU A 48 -1.19 -11.21 -3.01
CA GLU A 48 -0.84 -11.96 -1.80
C GLU A 48 -0.03 -11.10 -0.82
N GLY A 49 0.92 -10.30 -1.35
CA GLY A 49 1.66 -9.34 -0.53
C GLY A 49 0.79 -8.23 0.08
N ALA A 50 -0.40 -7.97 -0.45
CA ALA A 50 -1.34 -7.01 0.14
C ALA A 50 -1.84 -7.49 1.51
N ASP A 51 -2.10 -8.79 1.64
CA ASP A 51 -2.51 -9.40 2.90
C ASP A 51 -1.38 -9.32 3.93
N ASP A 52 -0.13 -9.60 3.53
CA ASP A 52 1.05 -9.49 4.40
C ASP A 52 1.27 -8.06 4.90
N ARG A 53 1.16 -7.06 4.02
CA ARG A 53 1.28 -5.63 4.38
C ARG A 53 0.19 -5.21 5.36
N ALA A 54 -1.04 -5.62 5.09
CA ALA A 54 -2.17 -5.29 5.94
C ALA A 54 -2.04 -5.94 7.34
N ALA A 55 -1.61 -7.20 7.39
CA ALA A 55 -1.33 -7.90 8.62
C ALA A 55 -0.21 -7.22 9.42
N PHE A 56 0.86 -6.80 8.74
CA PHE A 56 1.95 -6.06 9.38
C PHE A 56 1.46 -4.75 10.01
N LEU A 57 0.74 -3.91 9.26
CA LEU A 57 0.26 -2.62 9.77
C LEU A 57 -0.69 -2.80 10.95
N SER A 58 -1.69 -3.68 10.83
CA SER A 58 -2.63 -3.93 11.95
C SER A 58 -1.96 -4.49 13.20
N ARG A 59 -0.90 -5.30 13.06
CA ARG A 59 -0.14 -5.82 14.19
C ARG A 59 0.60 -4.72 14.97
N ILE A 60 1.11 -3.70 14.30
CA ILE A 60 1.92 -2.65 14.95
C ILE A 60 1.07 -1.48 15.49
N ASN A 61 -0.20 -1.40 15.11
CA ASN A 61 -1.11 -0.37 15.61
C ASN A 61 -2.54 -0.92 15.75
N ALA A 62 -3.05 -0.97 16.99
CA ALA A 62 -4.38 -1.50 17.30
C ALA A 62 -5.55 -0.71 16.67
N TYR A 63 -5.30 0.50 16.18
CA TYR A 63 -6.31 1.34 15.51
C TYR A 63 -6.29 1.17 13.98
N TRP A 64 -5.42 0.29 13.47
CA TRP A 64 -5.35 -0.09 12.06
C TRP A 64 -5.98 -1.47 11.87
N ASP A 65 -7.16 -1.48 11.27
CA ASP A 65 -7.86 -2.69 10.88
C ASP A 65 -7.21 -3.32 9.64
N GLN A 66 -7.01 -4.63 9.70
CA GLN A 66 -6.36 -5.39 8.63
C GLN A 66 -7.20 -5.38 7.35
N ALA A 67 -8.52 -5.54 7.45
CA ALA A 67 -9.39 -5.58 6.26
C ALA A 67 -9.38 -4.24 5.52
N THR A 68 -9.41 -3.14 6.26
CA THR A 68 -9.31 -1.78 5.72
C THR A 68 -7.99 -1.57 4.97
N TRP A 69 -6.85 -1.95 5.56
CA TRP A 69 -5.56 -1.85 4.88
C TRP A 69 -5.47 -2.75 3.64
N ARG A 70 -5.98 -3.97 3.74
CA ARG A 70 -6.05 -4.91 2.63
C ARG A 70 -6.83 -4.32 1.46
N ASP A 71 -7.99 -3.74 1.71
CA ASP A 71 -8.82 -3.11 0.68
C ASP A 71 -8.12 -1.91 0.03
N PHE A 72 -7.37 -1.11 0.79
CA PHE A 72 -6.54 -0.05 0.22
C PHE A 72 -5.45 -0.60 -0.69
N PHE A 73 -4.72 -1.64 -0.27
CA PHE A 73 -3.66 -2.22 -1.09
C PHE A 73 -4.19 -2.91 -2.34
N ILE A 74 -5.34 -3.60 -2.26
CA ILE A 74 -6.00 -4.20 -3.44
C ILE A 74 -6.36 -3.11 -4.46
N GLN A 75 -6.99 -2.01 -4.01
CA GLN A 75 -7.31 -0.88 -4.89
C GLN A 75 -6.07 -0.24 -5.50
N TYR A 76 -5.01 -0.05 -4.69
CA TYR A 76 -3.74 0.49 -5.17
C TYR A 76 -3.12 -0.40 -6.25
N ILE A 77 -3.04 -1.73 -6.04
CA ILE A 77 -2.49 -2.67 -7.01
C ILE A 77 -3.32 -2.69 -8.30
N SER A 78 -4.65 -2.70 -8.17
CA SER A 78 -5.55 -2.66 -9.34
C SER A 78 -5.29 -1.41 -10.19
N MET A 79 -5.18 -0.24 -9.55
CA MET A 79 -4.89 1.01 -10.27
C MET A 79 -3.47 1.07 -10.82
N LEU A 80 -2.49 0.51 -10.10
CA LEU A 80 -1.13 0.43 -10.60
C LEU A 80 -1.04 -0.42 -11.88
N ASN A 81 -1.74 -1.55 -11.93
CA ASN A 81 -1.82 -2.36 -13.15
C ASN A 81 -2.49 -1.58 -14.29
N GLU A 82 -3.61 -0.90 -14.00
CA GLU A 82 -4.33 -0.06 -14.98
C GLU A 82 -3.43 1.07 -15.52
N LEU A 83 -2.66 1.71 -14.65
CA LEU A 83 -1.70 2.76 -15.00
C LEU A 83 -0.59 2.22 -15.91
N ILE A 84 0.03 1.10 -15.53
CA ILE A 84 1.11 0.48 -16.32
C ILE A 84 0.61 0.10 -17.72
N LEU A 85 -0.56 -0.53 -17.83
CA LEU A 85 -1.15 -0.89 -19.12
C LEU A 85 -1.47 0.35 -19.96
N SER A 86 -2.05 1.39 -19.36
CA SER A 86 -2.36 2.63 -20.06
C SER A 86 -1.11 3.30 -20.64
N ILE A 87 0.02 3.28 -19.91
CA ILE A 87 1.31 3.77 -20.39
C ILE A 87 1.81 2.94 -21.58
N MET A 88 1.72 1.61 -21.49
CA MET A 88 2.22 0.70 -22.54
C MET A 88 1.39 0.77 -23.83
N GLU A 89 0.10 1.07 -23.71
CA GLU A 89 -0.83 1.27 -24.83
C GLU A 89 -0.83 2.72 -25.36
N GLU A 90 0.01 3.60 -24.80
CA GLU A 90 0.04 5.04 -25.10
C GLU A 90 -1.31 5.75 -24.87
N ASN A 91 -2.16 5.19 -24.00
CA ASN A 91 -3.44 5.74 -23.61
C ASN A 91 -3.27 6.77 -22.48
N TYR A 92 -2.65 7.91 -22.81
CA TYR A 92 -2.32 8.96 -21.84
C TYR A 92 -3.56 9.59 -21.17
N GLU A 93 -4.71 9.61 -21.84
CA GLU A 93 -5.95 10.11 -21.23
C GLU A 93 -6.37 9.22 -20.04
N ASN A 94 -6.31 7.90 -20.21
CA ASN A 94 -6.62 6.99 -19.12
C ASN A 94 -5.53 6.98 -18.05
N GLU A 95 -4.27 7.07 -18.44
CA GLU A 95 -3.12 7.19 -17.52
C GLU A 95 -3.34 8.34 -16.52
N ILE A 96 -3.63 9.54 -17.01
CA ILE A 96 -3.91 10.73 -16.17
C ILE A 96 -5.09 10.47 -15.23
N ARG A 97 -6.20 9.91 -15.75
CA ARG A 97 -7.41 9.61 -14.96
C ARG A 97 -7.13 8.63 -13.83
N VAL A 98 -6.32 7.61 -14.09
CA VAL A 98 -5.92 6.62 -13.08
C VAL A 98 -4.96 7.23 -12.07
N PHE A 99 -4.02 8.05 -12.51
CA PHE A 99 -3.10 8.76 -11.64
C PHE A 99 -3.83 9.65 -10.64
N ASP A 100 -4.85 10.40 -11.08
CA ASP A 100 -5.71 11.22 -10.20
C ASP A 100 -6.44 10.37 -9.15
N ARG A 101 -6.99 9.21 -9.55
CA ARG A 101 -7.64 8.26 -8.63
C ARG A 101 -6.65 7.70 -7.61
N MET A 102 -5.42 7.39 -8.02
CA MET A 102 -4.36 6.95 -7.10
C MET A 102 -3.98 8.04 -6.11
N GLY A 103 -3.97 9.32 -6.53
CA GLY A 103 -3.80 10.46 -5.64
C GLY A 103 -4.89 10.51 -4.56
N ASN A 104 -6.16 10.36 -4.95
CA ASN A 104 -7.27 10.31 -3.99
C ASN A 104 -7.16 9.14 -3.01
N LEU A 105 -6.81 7.94 -3.48
CA LEU A 105 -6.58 6.79 -2.60
C LEU A 105 -5.43 7.06 -1.62
N SER A 106 -4.35 7.68 -2.09
CA SER A 106 -3.19 8.02 -1.24
C SER A 106 -3.56 8.98 -0.11
N VAL A 107 -4.46 9.94 -0.37
CA VAL A 107 -5.01 10.83 0.67
C VAL A 107 -5.83 10.05 1.70
N LEU A 108 -6.65 9.09 1.27
CA LEU A 108 -7.43 8.24 2.17
C LEU A 108 -6.52 7.38 3.06
N MET A 109 -5.52 6.73 2.46
CA MET A 109 -4.51 5.94 3.18
C MET A 109 -3.73 6.80 4.18
N GLY A 110 -3.30 7.99 3.76
CA GLY A 110 -2.59 8.93 4.62
C GLY A 110 -3.43 9.40 5.81
N ASN A 111 -4.69 9.72 5.59
CA ASN A 111 -5.63 10.09 6.67
C ASN A 111 -5.84 8.94 7.66
N TYR A 112 -5.99 7.71 7.17
CA TYR A 112 -6.16 6.53 8.02
C TYR A 112 -4.89 6.22 8.83
N MET A 113 -3.73 6.32 8.20
CA MET A 113 -2.42 6.19 8.85
C MET A 113 -2.26 7.25 9.95
N ALA A 114 -2.50 8.53 9.64
CA ALA A 114 -2.38 9.61 10.61
C ALA A 114 -3.32 9.43 11.81
N ARG A 115 -4.58 9.04 11.58
CA ARG A 115 -5.55 8.76 12.66
C ARG A 115 -5.06 7.67 13.61
N GLY A 116 -4.55 6.56 13.07
CA GLY A 116 -4.02 5.47 13.91
C GLY A 116 -2.80 5.89 14.72
N ILE A 117 -1.86 6.65 14.14
CA ILE A 117 -0.69 7.18 14.88
C ILE A 117 -1.13 8.12 16.00
N ILE A 118 -2.06 9.05 15.71
CA ILE A 118 -2.59 10.00 16.69
C ILE A 118 -3.24 9.21 17.84
N GLN A 119 -4.16 8.30 17.53
CA GLN A 119 -4.89 7.52 18.53
C GLN A 119 -3.95 6.64 19.37
N SER A 120 -2.97 5.96 18.77
CA SER A 120 -2.01 5.14 19.50
C SER A 120 -1.08 5.97 20.40
N SER A 121 -0.75 7.19 20.00
CA SER A 121 0.14 8.08 20.75
C SER A 121 -0.57 8.74 21.93
N PHE A 122 -1.85 9.12 21.76
CA PHE A 122 -2.64 9.72 22.84
C PHE A 122 -3.26 8.68 23.77
N GLY A 123 -3.56 7.45 23.30
CA GLY A 123 -4.04 6.35 24.13
C GLY A 123 -3.03 5.84 25.17
N GLN A 124 -1.73 6.08 24.97
CA GLN A 124 -0.71 5.84 26.00
C GLN A 124 -0.67 6.93 27.08
N GLN A 125 -1.22 8.12 26.84
CA GLN A 125 -1.11 9.27 27.73
C GLN A 125 -2.44 9.66 28.40
N PHE A 126 -3.57 9.40 27.75
CA PHE A 126 -4.91 9.67 28.24
C PHE A 126 -5.86 8.56 27.79
N GLY A 127 -6.83 8.22 28.65
CA GLY A 127 -7.81 7.14 28.41
C GLY A 127 -8.63 7.35 27.12
N PRO A 128 -9.54 6.41 26.80
CA PRO A 128 -10.22 6.37 25.50
C PRO A 128 -10.86 7.72 25.16
N ILE A 129 -10.59 8.20 23.94
CA ILE A 129 -11.18 9.42 23.40
C ILE A 129 -12.68 9.17 23.17
N PRO A 130 -13.59 9.99 23.72
CA PRO A 130 -15.02 9.86 23.48
C PRO A 130 -15.34 9.92 21.99
N THR A 131 -16.17 8.99 21.54
CA THR A 131 -16.73 8.96 20.20
C THR A 131 -18.01 9.79 20.20
N ASP A 132 -17.87 11.09 19.93
CA ASP A 132 -18.98 11.95 19.50
C ASP A 132 -18.97 12.07 17.97
#